data_AF-A0A537KBR2-F1
#
_entry.id   AF-A0A537KBR2-F1
#
_cell.length_a   1.000
_cell.length_b   1.000
_cell.length_c   1.000
_cell.angle_alpha   90.00
_cell.angle_beta   90.00
_cell.angle_gamma   90.00
#
_symmetry.space_group_name_H-M   'P 1'
#
loop_
_entity.id
_entity.type
_entity.pdbx_description
1 polymer ?
#
loop_
_entity_poly.entity_id
_entity_poly.type
_entity_poly.pdbx_seq_one_letter_code
_entity_poly.pdbx_strand_id
1 'polypeptide(L)'
;MKKLFIVAVILFTSFGKTFAQNADQVRGVWLNSDRDVKIEIYKAGDKYFGKITWTRDMYEPDGKTLKKDIYNSDERLRNRSVVNMVILSGFSYDDGEWTGGEIYNPRNGKTYRSKMH
;
A
#
# COMPACT_ATOMS: atom_id res chain seq x y z
N MET A 1 51.92 -31.42 39.57
CA MET A 1 51.90 -30.40 38.50
C MET A 1 50.66 -30.63 37.64
N LYS A 2 49.53 -29.96 37.93
CA LYS A 2 48.30 -30.11 37.14
C LYS A 2 48.28 -29.02 36.08
N LYS A 3 48.41 -29.39 34.79
CA LYS A 3 48.31 -28.46 33.67
C LYS A 3 46.83 -28.11 33.46
N LEU A 4 46.48 -26.85 33.68
CA LEU A 4 45.17 -26.31 33.38
C LEU A 4 45.14 -25.93 31.88
N PHE A 5 44.41 -26.69 31.06
CA PHE A 5 44.15 -26.30 29.67
C PHE A 5 42.93 -25.37 29.66
N ILE A 6 43.16 -24.09 29.40
CA ILE A 6 42.09 -23.11 29.16
C ILE A 6 41.60 -23.32 27.72
N VAL A 7 40.38 -23.83 27.55
CA VAL A 7 39.68 -23.84 26.27
C VAL A 7 39.04 -22.47 26.09
N ALA A 8 39.59 -21.64 25.21
CA ALA A 8 38.98 -20.39 24.79
C ALA A 8 37.86 -20.70 23.78
N VAL A 9 36.60 -20.62 24.23
CA VAL A 9 35.43 -20.68 23.35
C VAL A 9 35.27 -19.30 22.70
N ILE A 10 35.66 -19.18 21.44
CA ILE A 10 35.39 -17.99 20.63
C ILE A 10 33.93 -18.08 20.18
N LEU A 11 33.04 -17.33 20.85
CA LEU A 11 31.69 -17.09 20.36
C LEU A 11 31.77 -16.20 19.11
N PHE A 12 31.64 -16.82 17.92
CA PHE A 12 31.29 -16.12 16.70
C PHE A 12 29.82 -15.68 16.80
N THR A 13 29.58 -14.48 17.32
CA THR A 13 28.27 -13.84 17.21
C THR A 13 28.17 -13.27 15.80
N SER A 14 27.51 -14.03 14.92
CA SER A 14 27.09 -13.55 13.61
C SER A 14 26.08 -12.41 13.84
N PHE A 15 26.55 -11.16 13.82
CA PHE A 15 25.69 -9.99 13.69
C PHE A 15 25.05 -10.03 12.29
N GLY A 16 23.93 -10.74 12.17
CA GLY A 16 23.08 -10.64 11.00
C GLY A 16 22.61 -9.20 10.89
N LYS A 17 22.84 -8.56 9.74
CA LYS A 17 22.26 -7.27 9.43
C LYS A 17 20.74 -7.45 9.38
N THR A 18 20.04 -7.08 10.45
CA THR A 18 18.59 -6.90 10.37
C THR A 18 18.36 -5.72 9.43
N PHE A 19 17.84 -5.99 8.23
CA PHE A 19 17.36 -4.92 7.37
C PHE A 19 16.11 -4.37 8.05
N ALA A 20 16.23 -3.23 8.72
CA ALA A 20 15.07 -2.48 9.15
C ALA A 20 14.28 -2.13 7.88
N GLN A 21 13.12 -2.75 7.70
CA GLN A 21 12.28 -2.43 6.56
C GLN A 21 11.83 -0.96 6.69
N ASN A 22 11.97 -0.21 5.60
CA ASN A 22 11.66 1.20 5.60
C ASN A 22 10.16 1.38 5.38
N ALA A 23 9.45 1.92 6.37
CA ALA A 23 8.01 2.21 6.29
C ALA A 23 7.61 3.02 5.04
N ASP A 24 8.51 3.87 4.54
CA ASP A 24 8.27 4.72 3.39
C ASP A 24 8.52 4.00 2.04
N GLN A 25 8.98 2.74 2.03
CA GLN A 25 9.26 1.97 0.80
C GLN A 25 8.02 1.73 -0.06
N VAL A 26 6.82 1.78 0.54
CA VAL A 26 5.55 1.64 -0.18
C VAL A 26 5.17 2.89 -0.98
N ARG A 27 5.83 4.03 -0.74
CA ARG A 27 5.52 5.29 -1.43
C ARG A 27 5.94 5.20 -2.90
N GLY A 28 5.12 5.76 -3.78
CA GLY A 28 5.39 5.77 -5.22
C GLY A 28 4.19 5.35 -6.05
N VAL A 29 4.40 5.15 -7.35
CA VAL A 29 3.35 4.74 -8.29
C VAL A 29 3.46 3.25 -8.55
N TRP A 30 2.39 2.52 -8.22
CA TRP A 30 2.29 1.08 -8.37
C TRP A 30 1.28 0.73 -9.44
N LEU A 31 1.57 -0.33 -10.20
CA LEU A 31 0.64 -0.95 -11.14
C LEU A 31 0.04 -2.18 -10.48
N ASN A 32 -1.28 -2.32 -10.46
CA ASN A 32 -1.93 -3.50 -9.91
C ASN A 32 -1.61 -4.77 -10.73
N SER A 33 -1.89 -5.94 -10.15
CA SER A 33 -1.59 -7.24 -10.78
C SER A 33 -2.25 -7.41 -12.16
N ASP A 34 -3.46 -6.89 -12.34
CA ASP A 34 -4.19 -6.94 -13.62
C ASP A 34 -3.66 -5.94 -14.66
N ARG A 35 -2.68 -5.12 -14.28
CA ARG A 35 -2.02 -4.11 -15.12
C ARG A 35 -2.96 -3.09 -15.74
N ASP A 36 -4.06 -2.78 -15.05
CA ASP A 36 -5.11 -1.90 -15.55
C ASP A 36 -5.37 -0.68 -14.65
N VAL A 37 -4.70 -0.57 -13.50
CA VAL A 37 -4.81 0.57 -12.57
C VAL A 37 -3.43 0.96 -12.04
N LYS A 38 -3.10 2.26 -12.14
CA LYS A 38 -1.95 2.85 -11.44
C LYS A 38 -2.42 3.59 -10.18
N ILE A 39 -1.75 3.33 -9.07
CA ILE A 39 -2.05 3.90 -7.76
C ILE A 39 -0.81 4.64 -7.27
N GLU A 40 -0.93 5.93 -6.99
CA GLU A 40 0.10 6.68 -6.27
C GLU A 40 -0.15 6.53 -4.77
N ILE A 41 0.78 5.87 -4.08
CA ILE A 41 0.80 5.73 -2.63
C ILE A 41 1.63 6.86 -2.03
N TYR A 42 1.04 7.57 -1.08
CA TYR A 42 1.65 8.69 -0.39
C TYR A 42 1.37 8.62 1.11
N LYS A 43 2.19 9.35 1.87
CA LYS A 43 2.06 9.47 3.33
C LYS A 43 1.39 10.79 3.67
N ALA A 44 0.43 10.76 4.59
CA ALA A 44 -0.19 11.94 5.17
C ALA A 44 -0.27 11.77 6.69
N GLY A 45 0.49 12.59 7.43
CA GLY A 45 0.78 12.33 8.84
C GLY A 45 1.51 10.99 9.02
N ASP A 46 1.02 10.17 9.94
CA ASP A 46 1.60 8.85 10.23
C ASP A 46 0.95 7.70 9.44
N LYS A 47 0.06 8.03 8.49
CA LYS A 47 -0.72 7.06 7.72
C LYS A 47 -0.41 7.12 6.23
N TYR A 48 -0.67 6.02 5.55
CA TYR A 48 -0.50 5.87 4.12
C TYR A 48 -1.85 5.81 3.42
N PHE A 49 -1.88 6.44 2.25
CA PHE A 49 -3.05 6.59 1.41
C PHE A 49 -2.65 6.33 -0.04
N GLY A 50 -3.63 6.03 -0.88
CA GLY A 50 -3.40 5.70 -2.28
C GLY A 50 -4.51 6.25 -3.15
N LYS A 51 -4.15 6.96 -4.21
CA LYS A 51 -5.11 7.51 -5.18
C LYS A 51 -4.87 6.93 -6.57
N ILE A 52 -5.94 6.77 -7.33
CA ILE A 52 -5.87 6.32 -8.73
C ILE A 52 -5.27 7.45 -9.57
N THR A 53 -4.16 7.20 -10.24
CA THR A 53 -3.56 8.16 -11.19
C THR A 53 -3.88 7.83 -12.64
N TRP A 54 -4.21 6.58 -12.93
CA TRP A 54 -4.59 6.11 -14.26
C TRP A 54 -5.36 4.79 -14.17
N THR A 55 -6.32 4.58 -15.07
CA THR A 55 -6.87 3.25 -15.36
C THR A 55 -6.93 3.02 -16.87
N ARG A 56 -6.88 1.76 -17.28
CA ARG A 56 -7.02 1.36 -18.70
C ARG A 56 -8.35 1.83 -19.30
N ASP A 57 -9.38 1.92 -18.47
CA ASP A 57 -10.75 2.27 -18.85
C ASP A 57 -11.21 3.60 -18.21
N MET A 58 -10.31 4.58 -18.07
CA MET A 58 -10.60 5.82 -17.32
C MET A 58 -11.61 6.77 -18.00
N TYR A 59 -11.86 6.59 -19.29
CA TYR A 59 -12.82 7.39 -20.06
C TYR A 59 -14.11 6.61 -20.34
N GLU A 60 -15.21 7.35 -20.51
CA GLU A 60 -16.45 6.88 -21.11
C GLU A 60 -16.23 6.50 -22.59
N PRO A 61 -17.21 5.86 -23.27
CA PRO A 61 -17.08 5.48 -24.68
C PRO A 61 -16.75 6.64 -25.64
N ASP A 62 -16.97 7.88 -25.22
CA ASP A 62 -16.59 9.09 -25.97
C ASP A 62 -15.07 9.37 -26.00
N GLY A 63 -14.28 8.65 -25.19
CA GLY A 63 -12.83 8.79 -25.09
C GLY A 63 -12.35 10.09 -24.44
N LYS A 64 -13.24 10.89 -23.84
CA LYS A 64 -12.95 12.23 -23.31
C LYS A 64 -13.47 12.44 -21.90
N THR A 65 -14.66 11.94 -21.59
CA THR A 65 -15.29 12.13 -20.29
C THR A 65 -14.72 11.12 -19.30
N LEU A 66 -14.22 11.58 -18.15
CA LEU A 66 -13.71 10.68 -17.11
C LEU A 66 -14.86 9.91 -16.45
N LYS A 67 -14.66 8.60 -16.26
CA LYS A 67 -15.60 7.75 -15.55
C LYS A 67 -15.84 8.25 -14.13
N LYS A 68 -17.09 8.14 -13.72
CA LYS A 68 -17.59 8.57 -12.42
C LYS A 68 -17.75 7.39 -11.45
N ASP A 69 -17.81 7.70 -10.16
CA ASP A 69 -17.97 6.71 -9.08
C ASP A 69 -19.43 6.24 -8.92
N ILE A 70 -20.04 5.80 -10.03
CA ILE A 70 -21.49 5.54 -10.12
C ILE A 70 -22.00 4.45 -9.16
N TYR A 71 -21.12 3.55 -8.73
CA TYR A 71 -21.47 2.45 -7.82
C TYR A 71 -21.40 2.83 -6.35
N ASN A 72 -21.02 4.06 -6.01
CA ASN A 72 -20.97 4.50 -4.62
C ASN A 72 -22.36 4.41 -3.96
N SER A 73 -22.42 3.87 -2.76
CA SER A 73 -23.67 3.80 -1.99
C SER A 73 -24.16 5.18 -1.56
N ASP A 74 -23.25 6.14 -1.33
CA ASP A 74 -23.60 7.54 -1.10
C ASP A 74 -23.75 8.27 -2.44
N GLU A 75 -24.98 8.68 -2.76
CA GLU A 75 -25.31 9.36 -4.02
C GLU A 75 -24.52 10.66 -4.22
N ARG A 76 -24.15 11.33 -3.13
CA ARG A 76 -23.39 12.59 -3.18
C ARG A 76 -21.98 12.38 -3.71
N LEU A 77 -21.44 11.17 -3.56
CA LEU A 77 -20.10 10.82 -4.03
C LEU A 77 -20.08 10.35 -5.48
N ARG A 78 -21.23 9.98 -6.07
CA ARG A 78 -21.29 9.37 -7.42
C ARG A 78 -20.79 10.28 -8.54
N ASN A 79 -20.79 11.61 -8.34
CA ASN A 79 -20.36 12.58 -9.35
C ASN A 79 -18.84 12.82 -9.40
N ARG A 80 -18.08 12.26 -8.45
CA ARG A 80 -16.62 12.38 -8.45
C ARG A 80 -16.00 11.49 -9.53
N SER A 81 -14.88 11.96 -10.09
CA SER A 81 -14.08 11.17 -11.03
C SER A 81 -13.42 10.00 -10.31
N VAL A 82 -13.34 8.84 -10.96
CA VAL A 82 -12.56 7.68 -10.48
C VAL A 82 -11.07 8.01 -10.48
N VAL A 83 -10.59 8.76 -11.47
CA VAL A 83 -9.21 9.27 -11.48
C VAL A 83 -9.05 10.38 -10.45
N ASN A 84 -7.91 10.39 -9.76
CA ASN A 84 -7.55 11.19 -8.57
C ASN A 84 -8.32 10.84 -7.29
N MET A 85 -9.19 9.84 -7.31
CA MET A 85 -9.89 9.37 -6.12
C MET A 85 -8.96 8.58 -5.21
N VAL A 86 -9.00 8.89 -3.92
CA VAL A 86 -8.34 8.11 -2.86
C VAL A 86 -9.12 6.82 -2.66
N ILE A 87 -8.44 5.68 -2.88
CA ILE A 87 -9.01 4.34 -2.73
C ILE A 87 -8.31 3.53 -1.64
N LEU A 88 -7.06 3.82 -1.30
CA LEU A 88 -6.38 3.25 -0.13
C LEU A 88 -6.37 4.29 0.98
N SER A 89 -6.80 3.92 2.18
CA SER A 89 -6.85 4.84 3.31
C SER A 89 -6.53 4.17 4.63
N GLY A 90 -5.91 4.92 5.55
CA GLY A 90 -5.79 4.51 6.95
C GLY A 90 -4.64 3.58 7.30
N PHE A 91 -3.85 3.14 6.32
CA PHE A 91 -2.77 2.19 6.49
C PHE A 91 -1.68 2.74 7.42
N SER A 92 -1.27 1.93 8.39
CA SER A 92 -0.21 2.26 9.35
C SER A 92 0.86 1.18 9.27
N TYR A 93 2.12 1.57 9.32
CA TYR A 93 3.23 0.62 9.23
C TYR A 93 3.55 0.05 10.61
N ASP A 94 3.55 -1.27 10.73
CA ASP A 94 3.87 -2.01 11.96
C ASP A 94 4.53 -3.35 11.59
N ASP A 95 5.65 -3.66 12.23
CA ASP A 95 6.42 -4.91 12.09
C ASP A 95 6.57 -5.45 10.65
N GLY A 96 6.89 -4.59 9.70
CA GLY A 96 7.12 -5.00 8.31
C GLY A 96 5.88 -5.02 7.41
N GLU A 97 4.70 -4.74 7.93
CA GLU A 97 3.45 -4.71 7.17
C GLU A 97 2.76 -3.35 7.31
N TRP A 98 1.97 -2.96 6.30
CA TRP A 98 1.04 -1.84 6.45
C TRP A 98 -0.35 -2.39 6.73
N THR A 99 -0.86 -2.16 7.93
CA THR A 99 -2.11 -2.75 8.43
C THR A 99 -3.12 -1.67 8.83
N GLY A 100 -4.31 -2.09 9.24
CA GLY A 100 -5.37 -1.19 9.74
C GLY A 100 -6.01 -0.29 8.68
N GLY A 101 -5.66 -0.48 7.40
CA GLY A 101 -6.20 0.28 6.28
C GLY A 101 -7.39 -0.37 5.60
N GLU A 102 -7.99 0.40 4.70
CA GLU A 102 -9.12 -0.02 3.89
C GLU A 102 -8.92 0.34 2.41
N ILE A 103 -9.51 -0.47 1.54
CA ILE A 103 -9.52 -0.31 0.09
C ILE A 103 -10.96 -0.14 -0.39
N TYR A 104 -11.26 1.00 -0.99
CA TYR A 104 -12.51 1.24 -1.71
C TYR A 104 -12.39 0.78 -3.17
N ASN A 105 -13.33 -0.04 -3.64
CA ASN A 105 -13.39 -0.49 -5.02
C ASN A 105 -14.50 0.25 -5.80
N PRO A 106 -14.16 1.22 -6.68
CA PRO A 106 -15.16 1.95 -7.45
C PRO A 106 -15.90 1.11 -8.48
N ARG A 107 -15.41 -0.11 -8.82
CA ARG A 107 -16.09 -1.00 -9.76
C ARG A 107 -17.31 -1.69 -9.14
N ASN A 108 -17.45 -1.69 -7.82
CA ASN A 108 -18.57 -2.33 -7.12
C ASN A 108 -19.09 -1.55 -5.90
N GLY A 109 -18.50 -0.40 -5.56
CA GLY A 109 -18.94 0.46 -4.47
C GLY A 109 -18.62 -0.05 -3.06
N LYS A 110 -17.81 -1.10 -2.92
CA LYS A 110 -17.52 -1.74 -1.62
C LYS A 110 -16.17 -1.32 -1.07
N THR A 111 -16.10 -1.28 0.26
CA THR A 111 -14.87 -1.04 1.03
C THR A 111 -14.45 -2.31 1.76
N TYR A 112 -13.16 -2.61 1.73
CA TYR A 112 -12.58 -3.82 2.30
C TYR A 112 -11.45 -3.46 3.25
N ARG A 113 -11.41 -4.09 4.43
CA ARG A 113 -10.20 -4.07 5.27
C ARG A 113 -9.07 -4.79 4.55
N SER A 114 -7.87 -4.23 4.61
CA SER A 114 -6.73 -4.78 3.87
C SER A 114 -5.41 -4.51 4.58
N LYS A 115 -4.37 -5.17 4.08
CA LYS A 115 -2.98 -4.98 4.45
C LYS A 115 -2.08 -4.99 3.22
N MET A 116 -0.93 -4.34 3.30
CA MET A 116 0.09 -4.31 2.25
C MET A 116 1.38 -4.97 2.75
N HIS A 117 2.11 -5.60 1.84
CA HIS A 117 3.36 -6.31 2.05
C HIS A 117 4.44 -5.78 1.10
#